data_AF-A0A3M7HVJ7-F1
#
_entry.id   AF-A0A3M7HVJ7-F1
#
_cell.length_a   1.000
_cell.length_b   1.000
_cell.length_c   1.000
_cell.angle_alpha   90.00
_cell.angle_beta   90.00
_cell.angle_gamma   90.00
#
_symmetry.space_group_name_H-M   'P 1'
#
loop_
_entity.id
_entity.type
_entity.pdbx_description
1 polymer ?
#
loop_
_entity_poly.entity_id
_entity_poly.type
_entity_poly.pdbx_seq_one_letter_code
_entity_poly.pdbx_strand_id
1 'polypeptide(L)'
;MPTKLTPLKDLQVLTHQIPSYNLTPNTTLHNKPLLIYRAAFPPPLTTASLIESHLTSIGVVIPQWRYTMYSTSHFHSTSHEVLGIANGRARLCFGYEENAGRVVEEVRKGDVVVVPAGVAHRLMEDLEGGFSM
;
A
#
# COMPACT_ATOMS: atom_id res chain seq x y z
N MET A 1 18.47 16.32 7.06
CA MET A 1 19.23 15.18 6.51
C MET A 1 18.43 14.63 5.34
N PRO A 2 19.03 14.34 4.19
CA PRO A 2 18.30 13.70 3.09
C PRO A 2 17.76 12.34 3.57
N THR A 3 16.51 12.05 3.25
CA THR A 3 15.88 10.76 3.56
C THR A 3 16.69 9.64 2.91
N LYS A 4 17.21 8.71 3.72
CA LYS A 4 17.93 7.54 3.23
C LYS A 4 16.93 6.46 2.85
N LEU A 5 16.63 6.35 1.56
CA LEU A 5 15.80 5.28 1.01
C LEU A 5 16.60 3.99 0.81
N THR A 6 15.89 2.87 0.65
CA THR A 6 16.49 1.63 0.16
C THR A 6 16.97 1.83 -1.29
N PRO A 7 18.24 1.54 -1.61
CA PRO A 7 18.75 1.65 -2.98
C PRO A 7 17.98 0.75 -3.95
N LEU A 8 17.76 1.21 -5.19
CA LEU A 8 16.98 0.46 -6.19
C LEU A 8 17.49 -0.97 -6.43
N LYS A 9 18.81 -1.17 -6.39
CA LYS A 9 19.43 -2.51 -6.55
C LYS A 9 19.07 -3.49 -5.43
N ASP A 10 18.71 -2.97 -4.26
CA ASP A 10 18.39 -3.73 -3.05
C ASP A 10 16.86 -3.73 -2.79
N LEU A 11 16.09 -2.97 -3.58
CA LEU A 11 14.66 -2.78 -3.40
C LEU A 11 13.88 -3.99 -3.92
N GLN A 12 13.24 -4.71 -3.02
CA GLN A 12 12.33 -5.79 -3.39
C GLN A 12 10.94 -5.24 -3.71
N VAL A 13 10.44 -5.59 -4.89
CA VAL A 13 9.10 -5.19 -5.36
C VAL A 13 8.25 -6.43 -5.63
N LEU A 14 7.14 -6.56 -4.93
CA LEU A 14 6.10 -7.53 -5.25
C LEU A 14 5.15 -6.91 -6.26
N THR A 15 4.76 -7.68 -7.28
CA THR A 15 3.90 -7.23 -8.36
C THR A 15 2.76 -8.24 -8.51
N HIS A 16 1.52 -7.78 -8.41
CA HIS A 16 0.36 -8.66 -8.47
C HIS A 16 -0.65 -8.19 -9.49
N GLN A 17 -1.06 -9.11 -10.37
CA GLN A 17 -2.27 -8.99 -11.17
C GLN A 17 -3.38 -9.74 -10.44
N ILE A 18 -4.48 -9.03 -10.22
CA ILE A 18 -5.65 -9.48 -9.47
C ILE A 18 -6.85 -9.54 -10.44
N PRO A 19 -7.47 -10.72 -10.62
CA PRO A 19 -8.70 -10.88 -11.39
C PRO A 19 -9.83 -10.00 -10.85
N SER A 20 -10.69 -9.47 -11.73
CA SER A 20 -11.95 -8.84 -11.32
C SER A 20 -12.82 -9.83 -10.55
N TYR A 21 -13.63 -9.33 -9.61
CA TYR A 21 -14.59 -10.15 -8.85
C TYR A 21 -15.90 -9.38 -8.65
N ASN A 22 -17.01 -9.95 -9.11
CA ASN A 22 -18.32 -9.28 -9.12
C ASN A 22 -18.25 -7.86 -9.72
N LEU A 23 -18.55 -6.84 -8.92
CA LEU A 23 -18.53 -5.42 -9.32
C LEU A 23 -17.18 -4.73 -9.01
N THR A 24 -16.18 -5.49 -8.55
CA THR A 24 -14.84 -4.98 -8.28
C THR A 24 -13.94 -5.18 -9.49
N PRO A 25 -13.47 -4.09 -10.15
CA PRO A 25 -12.65 -4.18 -11.36
C PRO A 25 -11.31 -4.89 -11.13
N ASN A 26 -10.69 -4.65 -9.97
CA ASN A 26 -9.30 -4.98 -9.69
C ASN A 26 -8.40 -4.57 -10.85
N THR A 27 -7.40 -5.38 -11.21
CA THR A 27 -6.39 -4.99 -12.20
C THR A 27 -6.74 -5.40 -13.63
N THR A 28 -7.74 -6.26 -13.82
CA THR A 28 -8.01 -6.92 -15.11
C THR A 28 -8.36 -5.93 -16.22
N LEU A 29 -9.15 -4.90 -15.91
CA LEU A 29 -9.64 -3.97 -16.93
C LEU A 29 -8.56 -3.02 -17.47
N HIS A 30 -7.60 -2.63 -16.64
CA HIS A 30 -6.61 -1.61 -16.98
C HIS A 30 -5.17 -2.15 -17.02
N ASN A 31 -4.95 -3.41 -16.63
CA ASN A 31 -3.66 -4.10 -16.62
C ASN A 31 -2.54 -3.33 -15.85
N LYS A 32 -2.91 -2.58 -14.81
CA LYS A 32 -1.96 -1.92 -13.91
C LYS A 32 -1.87 -2.78 -12.65
N PRO A 33 -0.70 -3.31 -12.30
CA PRO A 33 -0.58 -4.21 -11.16
C PRO A 33 -0.65 -3.46 -9.83
N LEU A 34 -1.06 -4.17 -8.77
CA LEU A 34 -0.75 -3.79 -7.40
C LEU A 34 0.76 -3.94 -7.18
N LEU A 35 1.41 -2.92 -6.60
CA LEU A 35 2.84 -2.94 -6.30
C LEU A 35 3.08 -2.79 -4.81
N ILE A 36 3.96 -3.61 -4.25
CA ILE A 36 4.42 -3.51 -2.86
C ILE A 36 5.94 -3.40 -2.85
N TYR A 37 6.43 -2.24 -2.46
CA TYR A 37 7.85 -1.96 -2.28
C TYR A 37 8.23 -2.26 -0.82
N ARG A 38 9.06 -3.29 -0.62
CA ARG A 38 9.48 -3.70 0.72
C ARG A 38 10.55 -2.77 1.26
N ALA A 39 10.33 -2.27 2.49
CA ALA A 39 11.24 -1.39 3.20
C ALA A 39 11.78 -0.23 2.35
N ALA A 40 10.97 0.37 1.48
CA ALA A 40 11.37 1.51 0.66
C ALA A 40 11.91 2.67 1.53
N PHE A 41 11.29 2.84 2.71
CA PHE A 41 11.78 3.65 3.80
C PHE A 41 12.33 2.74 4.92
N PRO A 42 13.66 2.63 5.12
CA PRO A 42 14.24 1.73 6.12
C PRO A 42 13.86 2.09 7.57
N PRO A 43 13.37 1.14 8.39
CA PRO A 43 13.30 1.30 9.85
C PRO A 43 14.70 1.35 10.50
N PRO A 44 14.84 1.86 11.74
CA PRO A 44 13.80 2.38 12.63
C PRO A 44 13.44 3.85 12.39
N LEU A 45 14.25 4.57 11.60
CA LEU A 45 14.17 6.03 11.41
C LEU A 45 12.95 6.52 10.63
N THR A 46 12.22 5.59 10.00
CA THR A 46 11.00 5.93 9.25
C THR A 46 9.94 6.55 10.16
N THR A 47 9.34 7.64 9.70
CA THR A 47 8.20 8.31 10.33
C THR A 47 7.25 8.80 9.24
N ALA A 48 5.97 9.01 9.56
CA ALA A 48 5.00 9.56 8.61
C ALA A 48 5.49 10.88 7.99
N SER A 49 5.97 11.82 8.82
CA SER A 49 6.48 13.11 8.34
C SER A 49 7.66 12.98 7.37
N LEU A 50 8.51 11.96 7.56
CA LEU A 50 9.65 11.70 6.67
C LEU A 50 9.18 11.12 5.31
N ILE A 51 8.20 10.21 5.34
CA ILE A 51 7.57 9.69 4.11
C ILE A 51 6.90 10.85 3.35
N GLU A 52 6.08 11.64 4.03
CA GLU A 52 5.35 12.78 3.48
C GLU A 52 6.29 13.83 2.87
N SER A 53 7.34 14.21 3.61
CA SER A 53 8.33 15.18 3.13
C SER A 53 9.04 14.67 1.88
N HIS A 54 9.38 13.38 1.83
CA HIS A 54 9.98 12.78 0.64
C HIS A 54 8.99 12.82 -0.55
N LEU A 55 7.77 12.31 -0.39
CA LEU A 55 6.77 12.30 -1.45
C LEU A 55 6.45 13.70 -1.97
N THR A 56 6.33 14.69 -1.07
CA THR A 56 6.10 16.09 -1.41
C THR A 56 7.25 16.66 -2.25
N SER A 57 8.51 16.33 -1.92
CA SER A 57 9.68 16.77 -2.69
C SER A 57 9.77 16.14 -4.09
N ILE A 58 9.19 14.94 -4.29
CA ILE A 58 9.10 14.29 -5.60
C ILE A 58 7.96 14.93 -6.44
N GLY A 59 6.87 15.36 -5.81
CA GLY A 59 5.80 16.13 -6.46
C GLY A 59 4.83 15.32 -7.33
N VAL A 60 4.91 13.98 -7.30
CA VAL A 60 4.03 13.09 -8.10
C VAL A 60 2.77 12.66 -7.33
N VAL A 61 2.82 12.67 -6.00
CA VAL A 61 1.69 12.36 -5.11
C VAL A 61 1.68 13.35 -3.95
N ILE A 62 0.49 13.69 -3.47
CA ILE A 62 0.28 14.63 -2.38
C ILE A 62 -0.24 13.85 -1.17
N PRO A 63 0.48 13.82 -0.03
CA PRO A 63 -0.03 13.20 1.18
C PRO A 63 -1.35 13.85 1.63
N GLN A 64 -2.34 13.04 2.02
CA GLN A 64 -3.68 13.53 2.39
C GLN A 64 -4.00 13.28 3.86
N TRP A 65 -3.79 12.05 4.33
CA TRP A 65 -4.20 11.59 5.66
C TRP A 65 -3.16 10.65 6.25
N ARG A 66 -3.16 10.58 7.59
CA ARG A 66 -2.53 9.51 8.36
C ARG A 66 -3.63 8.68 9.00
N TYR A 67 -3.75 7.42 8.64
CA TYR A 67 -4.84 6.58 9.14
C TYR A 67 -4.49 5.10 9.12
N THR A 68 -5.32 4.28 9.77
CA THR A 68 -5.33 2.83 9.54
C THR A 68 -6.02 2.52 8.22
N MET A 69 -6.38 1.26 7.96
CA MET A 69 -7.21 0.87 6.83
C MET A 69 -8.57 0.37 7.32
N TYR A 70 -9.65 0.67 6.60
CA TYR A 70 -10.97 0.13 6.92
C TYR A 70 -10.96 -1.41 6.86
N SER A 71 -11.67 -2.05 7.80
CA SER A 71 -11.86 -3.50 7.79
C SER A 71 -12.94 -3.96 6.81
N THR A 72 -13.70 -3.04 6.21
CA THR A 72 -14.66 -3.33 5.14
C THR A 72 -13.98 -3.17 3.78
N SER A 73 -14.17 -4.14 2.88
CA SER A 73 -13.66 -4.04 1.51
C SER A 73 -14.26 -2.85 0.76
N HIS A 74 -13.39 -2.04 0.20
CA HIS A 74 -13.72 -0.87 -0.60
C HIS A 74 -12.69 -0.69 -1.71
N PHE A 75 -13.02 0.10 -2.73
CA PHE A 75 -12.08 0.51 -3.77
C PHE A 75 -12.36 1.94 -4.20
N HIS A 76 -11.36 2.60 -4.75
CA HIS A 76 -11.51 3.91 -5.36
C HIS A 76 -11.75 3.74 -6.87
N SER A 77 -12.87 4.26 -7.39
CA SER A 77 -13.27 4.06 -8.79
C SER A 77 -12.34 4.76 -9.79
N THR A 78 -11.79 5.92 -9.43
CA THR A 78 -11.00 6.76 -10.34
C THR A 78 -9.61 7.13 -9.82
N SER A 79 -9.35 6.97 -8.53
CA SER A 79 -8.11 7.46 -7.89
C SER A 79 -7.15 6.33 -7.61
N HIS A 80 -5.89 6.49 -8.03
CA HIS A 80 -4.78 5.66 -7.56
C HIS A 80 -4.38 6.10 -6.16
N GLU A 81 -3.97 5.16 -5.33
CA GLU A 81 -3.56 5.43 -3.95
C GLU A 81 -2.12 4.95 -3.71
N VAL A 82 -1.38 5.73 -2.93
CA VAL A 82 -0.04 5.37 -2.45
C VAL A 82 -0.10 5.35 -0.93
N LEU A 83 0.12 4.17 -0.35
CA LEU A 83 0.15 3.96 1.09
C LEU A 83 1.61 3.84 1.53
N GLY A 84 2.07 4.69 2.44
CA GLY A 84 3.39 4.56 3.06
C GLY A 84 3.23 4.07 4.50
N ILE A 85 3.66 2.85 4.82
CA ILE A 85 3.42 2.29 6.15
C ILE A 85 4.31 3.00 7.17
N ALA A 86 3.71 3.87 7.98
CA ALA A 86 4.42 4.70 8.94
C ALA A 86 4.68 4.00 10.27
N ASN A 87 3.80 3.07 10.68
CA ASN A 87 3.90 2.37 11.96
C ASN A 87 3.27 0.97 11.95
N GLY A 88 3.84 0.07 12.76
CA GLY A 88 3.30 -1.27 13.04
C GLY A 88 3.42 -2.27 11.89
N ARG A 89 2.65 -3.36 12.01
CA ARG A 89 2.44 -4.39 10.99
C ARG A 89 0.96 -4.73 10.88
N ALA A 90 0.50 -4.98 9.66
CA ALA A 90 -0.88 -5.40 9.41
C ALA A 90 -0.95 -6.45 8.32
N ARG A 91 -1.96 -7.32 8.39
CA ARG A 91 -2.36 -8.19 7.29
C ARG A 91 -3.45 -7.49 6.49
N LEU A 92 -3.16 -7.21 5.23
CA LEU A 92 -4.08 -6.56 4.30
C LEU A 92 -4.55 -7.55 3.25
N CYS A 93 -5.79 -7.39 2.81
CA CYS A 93 -6.34 -8.12 1.67
C CYS A 93 -6.54 -7.12 0.52
N PHE A 94 -6.07 -7.49 -0.67
CA PHE A 94 -6.33 -6.80 -1.93
C PHE A 94 -7.08 -7.73 -2.87
N GLY A 95 -8.09 -7.24 -3.56
CA GLY A 95 -8.84 -8.02 -4.54
C GLY A 95 -10.22 -8.52 -4.11
N TYR A 96 -10.72 -8.11 -2.94
CA TYR A 96 -11.94 -8.60 -2.28
C TYR A 96 -11.74 -9.95 -1.57
N GLU A 97 -12.29 -10.11 -0.37
CA GLU A 97 -12.02 -11.23 0.55
C GLU A 97 -12.48 -12.60 0.03
N GLU A 98 -13.55 -12.62 -0.76
CA GLU A 98 -14.09 -13.85 -1.36
C GLU A 98 -13.46 -14.18 -2.73
N ASN A 99 -12.69 -13.25 -3.30
CA ASN A 99 -12.02 -13.49 -4.57
C ASN A 99 -10.94 -14.56 -4.38
N ALA A 100 -11.01 -15.64 -5.15
CA ALA A 100 -10.01 -16.70 -5.14
C ALA A 100 -8.62 -16.20 -5.59
N GLY A 101 -8.58 -15.18 -6.45
CA GLY A 101 -7.36 -14.52 -6.93
C GLY A 101 -6.92 -13.32 -6.09
N ARG A 102 -7.49 -13.13 -4.88
CA ARG A 102 -7.08 -12.06 -3.97
C ARG A 102 -5.63 -12.23 -3.53
N VAL A 103 -5.04 -11.11 -3.12
CA VAL A 103 -3.69 -11.04 -2.57
C VAL A 103 -3.81 -10.71 -1.09
N VAL A 104 -3.23 -11.55 -0.24
CA VAL A 104 -3.16 -11.30 1.21
C VAL A 104 -1.69 -11.13 1.57
N GLU A 105 -1.34 -9.95 2.05
CA GLU A 105 0.05 -9.58 2.34
C GLU A 105 0.16 -8.98 3.74
N GLU A 106 1.21 -9.39 4.44
CA GLU A 106 1.64 -8.66 5.63
C GLU A 106 2.47 -7.46 5.17
N VAL A 107 2.06 -6.26 5.57
CA VAL A 107 2.82 -5.03 5.36
C VAL A 107 3.37 -4.56 6.69
N ARG A 108 4.52 -3.90 6.65
CA ARG A 108 5.22 -3.42 7.85
C ARG A 108 5.76 -2.01 7.66
N LYS A 109 6.03 -1.34 8.77
CA LYS A 109 6.69 -0.03 8.79
C LYS A 109 7.83 0.05 7.76
N GLY A 110 7.76 1.05 6.89
CA GLY A 110 8.72 1.29 5.83
C GLY A 110 8.32 0.77 4.45
N ASP A 111 7.34 -0.13 4.37
CA ASP A 111 6.79 -0.58 3.10
C ASP A 111 6.00 0.56 2.41
N VAL A 112 5.93 0.50 1.09
CA VAL A 112 5.06 1.37 0.28
C VAL A 112 4.20 0.50 -0.62
N VAL A 113 2.89 0.76 -0.66
CA VAL A 113 1.95 0.08 -1.53
C VAL A 113 1.39 1.07 -2.54
N VAL A 114 1.44 0.73 -3.82
CA VAL A 114 0.76 1.49 -4.89
C VAL A 114 -0.45 0.68 -5.30
N VAL A 115 -1.63 1.23 -5.03
CA VAL A 115 -2.94 0.61 -5.26
C VAL A 115 -3.59 1.28 -6.47
N PRO A 116 -3.69 0.59 -7.61
CA PRO A 116 -4.45 1.09 -8.76
C PRO A 116 -5.93 1.32 -8.42
N ALA A 117 -6.55 2.23 -9.17
CA ALA A 117 -7.98 2.50 -9.05
C ALA A 117 -8.74 1.23 -9.44
N GLY A 118 -9.78 0.87 -8.70
CA GLY A 118 -10.53 -0.36 -8.91
C GLY A 118 -10.05 -1.56 -8.09
N VAL A 119 -8.87 -1.52 -7.48
CA VAL A 119 -8.39 -2.60 -6.60
C VAL A 119 -9.07 -2.50 -5.24
N ALA A 120 -9.93 -3.48 -4.93
CA ALA A 120 -10.52 -3.58 -3.60
C ALA A 120 -9.45 -3.86 -2.56
N HIS A 121 -9.57 -3.25 -1.38
CA HIS A 121 -8.67 -3.49 -0.28
C HIS A 121 -9.36 -3.34 1.09
N ARG A 122 -8.82 -4.04 2.09
CA ARG A 122 -9.26 -3.96 3.49
C ARG A 122 -8.16 -4.38 4.46
N LEU A 123 -8.27 -3.88 5.68
CA LEU A 123 -7.59 -4.43 6.85
C LEU A 123 -8.21 -5.79 7.19
N MET A 124 -7.37 -6.81 7.33
CA MET A 124 -7.77 -8.07 7.94
C MET A 124 -7.42 -8.09 9.43
N GLU A 125 -6.20 -7.66 9.76
CA GLU A 125 -5.68 -7.72 11.12
C GLU A 125 -4.60 -6.65 11.34
N ASP A 126 -4.69 -5.90 12.44
CA ASP A 126 -3.59 -5.10 13.00
C ASP A 126 -2.79 -6.00 13.93
N LEU A 127 -1.58 -6.39 13.52
CA LEU A 127 -0.80 -7.48 14.14
C LEU A 127 -0.03 -7.03 15.38
N GLU A 128 0.23 -5.74 15.53
CA GLU A 128 1.02 -5.18 16.64
C GLU A 128 0.27 -4.11 17.43
N GLY A 129 -0.88 -3.64 16.92
CA GLY A 129 -1.62 -2.53 17.48
C GLY A 129 -1.04 -1.18 17.02
N GLY A 130 -1.93 -0.26 16.65
CA GLY A 130 -1.54 1.09 16.24
C GLY A 130 -0.95 1.14 14.84
N PHE A 131 -1.31 0.18 13.97
CA PHE A 131 -0.97 0.23 12.55
C PHE A 131 -1.45 1.55 11.92
N SER A 132 -0.54 2.24 11.23
CA SER A 132 -0.86 3.46 10.50
C SER A 132 -0.01 3.64 9.26
N MET A 133 -0.60 4.35 8.31
CA MET A 133 -0.06 4.71 7.01
C MET A 133 -0.19 6.22 6.84
#